data_AF-A0A7J0FV82-F1
#
_entry.id   AF-A0A7J0FV82-F1
#
_cell.length_a   1.000
_cell.length_b   1.000
_cell.length_c   1.000
_cell.angle_alpha   90.00
_cell.angle_beta   90.00
_cell.angle_gamma   90.00
#
_symmetry.space_group_name_H-M   'P 1'
#
loop_
_entity.id
_entity.type
_entity.pdbx_description
1 polymer ?
#
loop_
_entity_poly.entity_id
_entity_poly.type
_entity_poly.pdbx_seq_one_letter_code
_entity_poly.pdbx_strand_id
1 'polypeptide(L)'
;MYDPSERDARLANKALKSRKKNITRLQVIVEIACATSPHHLMAVRKAYCSLFDCSLEEDITLHVPVAVRKETLEWKFTKLANIHLEVCDKELVDLNIANSEATKLRGAIEMMHLDLDDVVWILSTRNIFQLKATFECYQQKYGNSIYQDIKSCGKGILQSVLRVVIWCIDSPEKHFAEVIRASVVGLGTDENSLTRAIVTRAEIDMMKVRGEYFNMNKTSLDNAVMDDTSGDYRKFLMTLLGAKM
;
A
#
# COMPACT_ATOMS: atom_id res chain seq x y z
N MET A 1 12.31 5.12 20.57
CA MET A 1 11.41 5.00 19.42
C MET A 1 12.19 5.46 18.20
N TYR A 2 12.21 4.67 17.12
CA TYR A 2 12.92 5.08 15.90
C TYR A 2 12.18 6.22 15.22
N ASP A 3 12.91 7.06 14.48
CA ASP A 3 12.32 7.98 13.52
C ASP A 3 11.46 7.19 12.49
N PRO A 4 10.33 7.73 11.99
CA PRO A 4 9.48 7.03 11.03
C PRO A 4 10.21 6.47 9.81
N SER A 5 11.20 7.20 9.27
CA SER A 5 11.94 6.75 8.09
C SER A 5 12.88 5.60 8.41
N GLU A 6 13.53 5.63 9.59
CA GLU A 6 14.37 4.52 10.06
C GLU A 6 13.54 3.27 10.35
N ARG A 7 12.38 3.44 11.00
CA ARG A 7 11.42 2.35 11.25
C ARG A 7 11.01 1.67 9.95
N ASP A 8 10.62 2.46 8.95
CA ASP A 8 10.13 1.93 7.68
C ASP A 8 11.26 1.25 6.89
N ALA A 9 12.50 1.77 6.94
CA ALA A 9 13.66 1.10 6.37
C ALA A 9 13.90 -0.29 6.99
N ARG A 10 13.81 -0.40 8.32
CA ARG A 10 13.94 -1.68 9.03
C ARG A 10 12.79 -2.64 8.71
N LEU A 11 11.56 -2.14 8.58
CA LEU A 11 10.40 -2.93 8.16
C LEU A 11 10.57 -3.47 6.74
N ALA A 12 11.04 -2.64 5.81
CA ALA A 12 11.37 -3.07 4.45
C ALA A 12 12.44 -4.16 4.45
N ASN A 13 13.52 -4.02 5.22
CA ASN A 13 14.59 -5.01 5.28
C ASN A 13 14.10 -6.36 5.84
N LYS A 14 13.34 -6.33 6.94
CA LYS A 14 12.69 -7.52 7.52
C LYS A 14 11.74 -8.16 6.51
N ALA A 15 10.99 -7.35 5.78
CA ALA A 15 10.11 -7.81 4.71
C ALA A 15 10.90 -8.36 3.51
N LEU A 16 12.09 -7.90 3.16
CA LEU A 16 12.86 -8.44 2.02
C LEU A 16 13.67 -9.69 2.38
N LYS A 17 14.10 -9.83 3.63
CA LYS A 17 14.91 -10.97 4.10
C LYS A 17 14.12 -12.11 4.75
N SER A 18 12.82 -11.96 4.95
CA SER A 18 11.99 -13.03 5.53
C SER A 18 12.05 -14.32 4.68
N ARG A 19 11.93 -15.48 5.32
CA ARG A 19 11.90 -16.79 4.63
C ARG A 19 10.52 -17.13 4.06
N LYS A 20 9.45 -16.57 4.62
CA LYS A 20 8.07 -16.82 4.18
C LYS A 20 7.79 -16.01 2.92
N LYS A 21 7.54 -16.62 1.76
CA LYS A 21 7.26 -15.91 0.50
C LYS A 21 5.77 -15.63 0.34
N ASN A 22 5.20 -14.74 1.16
CA ASN A 22 3.78 -14.39 1.14
C ASN A 22 3.55 -12.92 0.74
N ILE A 23 2.30 -12.62 0.36
CA ILE A 23 1.85 -11.30 -0.08
C ILE A 23 2.06 -10.21 0.98
N THR A 24 2.03 -10.56 2.27
CA THR A 24 2.14 -9.58 3.37
C THR A 24 3.48 -8.85 3.38
N ARG A 25 4.55 -9.48 2.89
CA ARG A 25 5.85 -8.81 2.74
C ARG A 25 5.84 -7.78 1.63
N LEU A 26 5.18 -8.09 0.51
CA LEU A 26 5.04 -7.15 -0.60
C LEU A 26 4.14 -5.98 -0.22
N GLN A 27 3.12 -6.21 0.62
CA GLN A 27 2.30 -5.14 1.19
C GLN A 27 3.14 -4.10 1.93
N VAL A 28 4.11 -4.52 2.77
CA VAL A 28 5.01 -3.60 3.47
C VAL A 28 5.76 -2.70 2.47
N ILE A 29 6.32 -3.29 1.40
CA ILE A 29 7.06 -2.54 0.39
C ILE A 29 6.14 -1.58 -0.37
N VAL A 30 4.94 -2.01 -0.75
CA VAL A 30 3.96 -1.17 -1.44
C VAL A 30 3.48 -0.03 -0.56
N GLU A 31 3.20 -0.27 0.72
CA GLU A 31 2.81 0.76 1.67
C GLU A 31 3.88 1.84 1.83
N ILE A 32 5.15 1.44 1.97
CA ILE A 32 6.28 2.38 2.04
C ILE A 32 6.41 3.18 0.74
N ALA A 33 6.30 2.51 -0.41
CA ALA A 33 6.45 3.17 -1.71
C ALA A 33 5.24 4.05 -2.10
N CYS A 34 4.08 3.79 -1.52
CA CYS A 34 2.89 4.62 -1.65
C CYS A 34 2.71 5.58 -0.45
N ALA A 35 3.75 5.74 0.38
CA ALA A 35 3.71 6.66 1.50
C ALA A 35 3.34 8.07 1.02
N THR A 36 2.58 8.76 1.87
CA THR A 36 1.87 10.01 1.53
C THR A 36 2.79 11.16 1.14
N SER A 37 4.09 11.10 1.47
CA SER A 37 5.06 12.14 1.11
C SER A 37 6.25 11.56 0.34
N PRO A 38 6.58 12.12 -0.85
CA PRO A 38 7.81 11.80 -1.56
C PRO A 38 9.07 12.00 -0.71
N HIS A 39 9.08 13.02 0.15
CA HIS A 39 10.19 13.29 1.07
C HIS A 39 10.38 12.15 2.06
N HIS A 40 9.30 11.55 2.55
CA HIS A 40 9.37 10.39 3.44
C HIS A 40 10.01 9.19 2.73
N LEU A 41 9.60 8.90 1.49
CA LEU A 41 10.21 7.79 0.72
C LEU A 41 11.70 8.03 0.48
N MET A 42 12.11 9.26 0.16
CA MET A 42 13.52 9.61 0.02
C MET A 42 14.29 9.45 1.34
N ALA A 43 13.70 9.85 2.46
CA ALA A 43 14.29 9.66 3.79
C ALA A 43 14.43 8.18 4.16
N VAL A 44 13.43 7.35 3.83
CA VAL A 44 13.49 5.88 3.99
C VAL A 44 14.62 5.28 3.16
N ARG A 45 14.77 5.68 1.88
CA ARG A 45 15.88 5.20 1.02
C ARG A 45 17.24 5.56 1.61
N LYS A 46 17.41 6.80 2.07
CA LYS A 46 18.65 7.25 2.73
C LYS A 46 18.94 6.47 4.00
N ALA A 47 17.93 6.26 4.85
CA ALA A 47 18.06 5.48 6.08
C ALA A 47 18.41 4.02 5.77
N TYR A 48 17.80 3.42 4.73
CA TYR A 48 18.10 2.05 4.30
C TYR A 48 19.56 1.88 3.91
N CYS A 49 20.07 2.75 3.02
CA CYS A 49 21.47 2.72 2.61
C CYS A 49 22.42 2.87 3.81
N SER A 50 22.09 3.77 4.75
CA SER A 50 22.91 3.99 5.94
C SER A 50 22.90 2.83 6.93
N LEU A 51 21.85 1.99 6.94
CA LEU A 51 21.69 0.91 7.91
C LEU A 51 22.19 -0.45 7.41
N PHE A 52 22.15 -0.68 6.11
CA PHE A 52 22.31 -2.02 5.52
C PHE A 52 23.41 -2.11 4.45
N ASP A 53 24.13 -1.02 4.19
CA ASP A 53 25.23 -0.96 3.21
C ASP A 53 24.84 -1.38 1.78
N CYS A 54 23.54 -1.31 1.46
CA CYS A 54 22.99 -1.53 0.13
C CYS A 54 21.77 -0.64 -0.08
N SER A 55 21.38 -0.45 -1.34
CA SER A 55 20.17 0.29 -1.67
C SER A 55 18.92 -0.57 -1.46
N LEU A 56 17.80 0.08 -1.12
CA LEU A 56 16.51 -0.60 -1.00
C LEU A 56 16.13 -1.27 -2.33
N GLU A 57 16.53 -0.68 -3.44
CA GLU A 57 16.31 -1.14 -4.81
C GLU A 57 17.01 -2.45 -5.10
N GLU A 58 18.30 -2.53 -4.80
CA GLU A 58 19.08 -3.75 -4.99
C GLU A 58 18.46 -4.91 -4.20
N ASP A 59 18.06 -4.68 -2.95
CA ASP A 59 17.41 -5.72 -2.15
C ASP A 59 16.03 -6.11 -2.70
N ILE A 60 15.24 -5.17 -3.23
CA ILE A 60 13.98 -5.48 -3.93
C ILE A 60 14.27 -6.36 -5.17
N THR A 61 15.24 -5.98 -5.99
CA THR A 61 15.67 -6.74 -7.17
C THR A 61 16.08 -8.16 -6.81
N LEU A 62 16.82 -8.35 -5.72
CA LEU A 62 17.32 -9.65 -5.29
C LEU A 62 16.23 -10.56 -4.71
N HIS A 63 15.28 -10.01 -3.96
CA HIS A 63 14.37 -10.81 -3.13
C HIS A 63 12.95 -10.94 -3.67
N VAL A 64 12.52 -10.08 -4.60
CA VAL A 64 11.17 -10.12 -5.17
C VAL A 64 11.19 -10.89 -6.49
N PRO A 65 10.25 -11.83 -6.74
CA PRO A 65 10.20 -12.59 -8.00
C PRO A 65 10.00 -11.69 -9.22
N VAL A 66 10.65 -12.01 -10.35
CA VAL A 66 10.66 -11.17 -11.58
C VAL A 66 9.28 -10.76 -12.06
N ALA A 67 8.31 -11.70 -12.04
CA ALA A 67 6.93 -11.44 -12.42
C ALA A 67 6.32 -10.29 -11.60
N VAL A 68 6.67 -10.23 -10.31
CA VAL A 68 6.24 -9.16 -9.41
C VAL A 68 7.17 -7.96 -9.52
N ARG A 69 8.48 -8.10 -9.79
CA ARG A 69 9.44 -6.96 -9.81
C ARG A 69 9.06 -5.86 -10.79
N LYS A 70 8.58 -6.24 -11.99
CA LYS A 70 8.08 -5.29 -12.98
C LYS A 70 6.95 -4.41 -12.42
N GLU A 71 6.15 -4.97 -11.51
CA GLU A 71 4.95 -4.36 -10.93
C GLU A 71 5.19 -3.75 -9.52
N THR A 72 6.13 -4.31 -8.74
CA THR A 72 6.54 -3.89 -7.38
C THR A 72 7.72 -2.94 -7.42
N LEU A 73 7.61 -1.91 -8.26
CA LEU A 73 8.31 -0.65 -8.00
C LEU A 73 9.82 -0.67 -8.31
N GLU A 74 10.40 -1.72 -8.89
CA GLU A 74 11.82 -1.72 -9.30
C GLU A 74 12.10 -0.46 -10.16
N TRP A 75 11.13 -0.03 -10.95
CA TRP A 75 11.22 1.18 -11.75
C TRP A 75 10.71 2.45 -11.08
N LYS A 76 9.76 2.40 -10.11
CA LYS A 76 9.48 3.58 -9.28
C LYS A 76 10.82 3.95 -8.66
N PHE A 77 11.50 3.03 -8.00
CA PHE A 77 12.75 3.36 -7.36
C PHE A 77 13.92 3.72 -8.30
N THR A 78 14.03 3.08 -9.49
CA THR A 78 15.10 3.39 -10.47
C THR A 78 14.83 4.65 -11.30
N LYS A 79 13.55 5.05 -11.48
CA LYS A 79 13.14 6.25 -12.25
C LYS A 79 12.72 7.43 -11.35
N LEU A 80 12.46 7.19 -10.05
CA LEU A 80 12.26 8.21 -9.01
C LEU A 80 13.53 8.98 -8.67
N ALA A 81 14.71 8.54 -9.13
CA ALA A 81 15.93 9.33 -9.02
C ALA A 81 15.85 10.66 -9.81
N ASN A 82 14.93 10.79 -10.79
CA ASN A 82 14.80 12.01 -11.60
C ASN A 82 13.36 12.55 -11.80
N ILE A 83 12.28 11.85 -11.38
CA ILE A 83 10.89 12.26 -11.74
C ILE A 83 9.97 12.55 -10.53
N HIS A 84 10.46 12.45 -9.30
CA HIS A 84 9.73 13.05 -8.16
C HIS A 84 10.27 14.40 -7.73
N LEU A 85 11.28 14.92 -8.44
CA LEU A 85 11.88 16.22 -8.14
C LEU A 85 11.16 17.40 -8.82
N GLU A 86 10.26 17.16 -9.80
CA GLU A 86 9.53 18.24 -10.46
C GLU A 86 8.14 17.79 -10.96
N VAL A 87 7.12 17.72 -10.10
CA VAL A 87 5.73 18.13 -10.42
C VAL A 87 5.06 18.45 -9.08
N CYS A 88 5.32 19.64 -8.53
CA CYS A 88 4.51 20.84 -8.68
C CYS A 88 3.21 20.78 -7.87
N ASP A 89 3.12 21.74 -6.96
CA ASP A 89 2.05 22.11 -6.02
C ASP A 89 0.68 22.41 -6.67
N LYS A 90 0.24 21.67 -7.69
CA LYS A 90 -0.98 22.00 -8.44
C LYS A 90 -1.84 20.79 -8.79
N GLU A 91 -3.11 20.90 -8.41
CA GLU A 91 -4.30 20.10 -8.74
C GLU A 91 -4.59 19.96 -10.26
N LEU A 92 -3.62 20.21 -11.13
CA LEU A 92 -3.82 20.17 -12.58
C LEU A 92 -3.85 18.72 -13.06
N VAL A 93 -5.08 18.21 -13.16
CA VAL A 93 -5.41 16.90 -13.70
C VAL A 93 -5.85 17.03 -15.16
N ASP A 94 -5.30 16.19 -16.03
CA ASP A 94 -5.76 16.07 -17.42
C ASP A 94 -6.83 14.96 -17.52
N LEU A 95 -8.09 15.37 -17.68
CA LEU A 95 -9.21 14.44 -17.78
C LEU A 95 -9.23 13.63 -19.08
N ASN A 96 -8.63 14.13 -20.18
CA ASN A 96 -8.52 13.36 -21.41
C ASN A 96 -7.54 12.21 -21.24
N ILE A 97 -6.40 12.48 -20.59
CA ILE A 97 -5.43 11.45 -20.21
C ILE A 97 -6.08 10.46 -19.23
N ALA A 98 -6.78 10.94 -18.21
CA ALA A 98 -7.46 10.08 -17.23
C ALA A 98 -8.46 9.11 -17.90
N ASN A 99 -9.30 9.62 -18.81
CA ASN A 99 -10.26 8.80 -19.56
C ASN A 99 -9.59 7.79 -20.51
N SER A 100 -8.51 8.20 -21.17
CA SER A 100 -7.73 7.33 -22.05
C SER A 100 -7.06 6.20 -21.26
N GLU A 101 -6.42 6.53 -20.14
CA GLU A 101 -5.77 5.57 -19.25
C GLU A 101 -6.76 4.63 -18.57
N ALA A 102 -7.91 5.12 -18.15
CA ALA A 102 -9.00 4.27 -17.63
C ALA A 102 -9.41 3.21 -18.66
N THR A 103 -9.46 3.58 -19.95
CA THR A 103 -9.78 2.65 -21.04
C THR A 103 -8.68 1.60 -21.25
N LYS A 104 -7.41 2.01 -21.17
CA LYS A 104 -6.27 1.07 -21.24
C LYS A 104 -6.28 0.07 -20.08
N LEU A 105 -6.50 0.56 -18.86
CA LEU A 105 -6.59 -0.27 -17.66
C LEU A 105 -7.74 -1.28 -17.79
N ARG A 106 -8.89 -0.85 -18.34
CA ARG A 106 -10.02 -1.76 -18.57
C ARG A 106 -9.67 -2.87 -19.56
N GLY A 107 -9.07 -2.53 -20.70
CA GLY A 107 -8.66 -3.51 -21.70
C GLY A 107 -7.67 -4.53 -21.14
N ALA A 108 -6.70 -4.09 -20.33
CA ALA A 108 -5.74 -4.99 -19.69
C ALA A 108 -6.42 -5.98 -18.71
N ILE A 109 -7.40 -5.49 -17.92
CA ILE A 109 -8.16 -6.33 -16.99
C ILE A 109 -9.04 -7.35 -17.74
N GLU A 110 -9.71 -6.93 -18.81
CA GLU A 110 -10.57 -7.81 -19.62
C GLU A 110 -9.77 -8.91 -20.33
N MET A 111 -8.56 -8.61 -20.78
CA MET A 111 -7.65 -9.59 -21.35
C MET A 111 -6.92 -10.45 -20.30
N MET A 112 -7.14 -10.19 -19.01
CA MET A 112 -6.40 -10.81 -17.90
C MET A 112 -4.87 -10.67 -18.00
N HIS A 113 -4.39 -9.68 -18.75
CA HIS A 113 -2.98 -9.36 -18.96
C HIS A 113 -2.60 -8.12 -18.15
N LEU A 114 -2.49 -8.29 -16.85
CA LEU A 114 -2.16 -7.22 -15.91
C LEU A 114 -0.66 -6.92 -15.85
N ASP A 115 0.17 -7.79 -16.43
CA ASP A 115 1.61 -7.66 -16.58
C ASP A 115 2.03 -6.79 -17.78
N LEU A 116 1.06 -6.22 -18.51
CA LEU A 116 1.31 -5.30 -19.60
C LEU A 116 2.04 -4.05 -19.12
N ASP A 117 3.02 -3.63 -19.91
CA ASP A 117 3.83 -2.43 -19.66
C ASP A 117 2.96 -1.19 -19.41
N ASP A 118 1.78 -1.09 -20.04
CA ASP A 118 0.85 0.04 -19.87
C ASP A 118 0.27 0.15 -18.45
N VAL A 119 -0.19 -0.96 -17.84
CA VAL A 119 -0.78 -0.96 -16.48
C VAL A 119 0.26 -0.51 -15.48
N VAL A 120 1.43 -1.13 -15.57
CA VAL A 120 2.58 -0.82 -14.75
C VAL A 120 2.93 0.66 -14.93
N TRP A 121 3.18 1.10 -16.18
CA TRP A 121 3.58 2.46 -16.52
C TRP A 121 2.64 3.54 -15.99
N ILE A 122 1.32 3.35 -16.12
CA ILE A 122 0.32 4.27 -15.59
C ILE A 122 0.50 4.39 -14.07
N LEU A 123 0.43 3.27 -13.35
CA LEU A 123 0.42 3.23 -11.87
C LEU A 123 1.68 3.78 -11.20
N SER A 124 2.76 3.98 -11.96
CA SER A 124 4.03 4.36 -11.34
C SER A 124 4.75 5.56 -11.94
N THR A 125 4.28 6.10 -13.09
CA THR A 125 4.78 7.36 -13.64
C THR A 125 3.90 8.53 -13.25
N ARG A 126 2.61 8.28 -13.02
CA ARG A 126 1.63 9.31 -12.76
C ARG A 126 1.73 9.82 -11.33
N ASN A 127 1.49 11.12 -11.17
CA ASN A 127 1.30 11.69 -9.85
C ASN A 127 -0.01 11.17 -9.24
N ILE A 128 -0.12 11.26 -7.92
CA ILE A 128 -1.23 10.66 -7.18
C ILE A 128 -2.59 11.26 -7.56
N PHE A 129 -2.66 12.56 -7.87
CA PHE A 129 -3.89 13.24 -8.26
C PHE A 129 -4.40 12.76 -9.63
N GLN A 130 -3.50 12.64 -10.60
CA GLN A 130 -3.83 12.09 -11.91
C GLN A 130 -4.29 10.63 -11.80
N LEU A 131 -3.66 9.81 -10.95
CA LEU A 131 -4.09 8.42 -10.73
C LEU A 131 -5.49 8.33 -10.13
N LYS A 132 -5.79 9.16 -9.14
CA LYS A 132 -7.14 9.23 -8.54
C LYS A 132 -8.18 9.61 -9.59
N ALA A 133 -7.91 10.62 -10.42
CA ALA A 133 -8.80 10.99 -11.51
C ALA A 133 -8.97 9.85 -12.54
N THR A 134 -7.91 9.13 -12.88
CA THR A 134 -7.99 7.95 -13.75
C THR A 134 -8.89 6.88 -13.14
N PHE A 135 -8.81 6.62 -11.83
CA PHE A 135 -9.68 5.66 -11.14
C PHE A 135 -11.13 6.12 -11.04
N GLU A 136 -11.37 7.42 -10.84
CA GLU A 136 -12.70 8.01 -10.86
C GLU A 136 -13.34 7.91 -12.25
N CYS A 137 -12.61 8.27 -13.31
CA CYS A 137 -13.07 8.10 -14.69
C CYS A 137 -13.36 6.63 -15.00
N TYR A 138 -12.52 5.70 -14.52
CA TYR A 138 -12.77 4.26 -14.65
C TYR A 138 -14.11 3.88 -14.02
N GLN A 139 -14.34 4.28 -12.76
CA GLN A 139 -15.57 3.93 -12.05
C GLN A 139 -16.82 4.54 -12.71
N GLN A 140 -16.74 5.80 -13.13
CA GLN A 140 -17.86 6.47 -13.82
C GLN A 140 -18.21 5.80 -15.15
N LYS A 141 -17.19 5.33 -15.88
CA LYS A 141 -17.37 4.74 -17.21
C LYS A 141 -17.84 3.27 -17.17
N TYR A 142 -17.39 2.50 -16.19
CA TYR A 142 -17.62 1.05 -16.15
C TYR A 142 -18.52 0.58 -15.00
N GLY A 143 -18.91 1.47 -14.09
CA GLY A 143 -19.83 1.20 -12.97
C GLY A 143 -19.21 0.47 -11.77
N ASN A 144 -18.11 -0.26 -11.98
CA ASN A 144 -17.33 -0.91 -10.93
C ASN A 144 -16.04 -0.13 -10.65
N SER A 145 -15.52 -0.24 -9.42
CA SER A 145 -14.17 0.25 -9.15
C SER A 145 -13.12 -0.65 -9.79
N ILE A 146 -12.00 -0.07 -10.20
CA ILE A 146 -10.87 -0.83 -10.75
C ILE A 146 -10.39 -1.93 -9.79
N TYR A 147 -10.48 -1.71 -8.48
CA TYR A 147 -10.20 -2.72 -7.46
C TYR A 147 -11.10 -3.96 -7.61
N GLN A 148 -12.41 -3.78 -7.81
CA GLN A 148 -13.38 -4.87 -7.94
C GLN A 148 -13.13 -5.69 -9.20
N ASP A 149 -12.80 -5.02 -10.30
CA ASP A 149 -12.53 -5.70 -11.57
C ASP A 149 -11.22 -6.49 -11.51
N ILE A 150 -10.16 -5.95 -10.89
CA ILE A 150 -8.90 -6.71 -10.66
C ILE A 150 -9.14 -7.89 -9.71
N LYS A 151 -9.97 -7.70 -8.66
CA LYS A 151 -10.35 -8.80 -7.75
C LYS A 151 -11.06 -9.94 -8.51
N SER A 152 -11.85 -9.60 -9.52
CA SER A 152 -12.59 -10.57 -10.34
C SER A 152 -11.71 -11.25 -11.40
N CYS A 153 -10.62 -10.60 -11.83
CA CYS A 153 -9.66 -11.14 -12.79
C CYS A 153 -8.88 -12.36 -12.27
N GLY A 154 -8.60 -12.46 -10.97
CA GLY A 154 -7.92 -13.63 -10.42
C GLY A 154 -7.42 -13.49 -8.99
N LYS A 155 -6.77 -14.55 -8.50
CA LYS A 155 -6.22 -14.66 -7.13
C LYS A 155 -4.69 -14.75 -7.09
N GLY A 156 -4.02 -14.43 -8.19
CA GLY A 156 -2.56 -14.46 -8.26
C GLY A 156 -1.90 -13.38 -7.39
N ILE A 157 -0.59 -13.51 -7.23
CA ILE A 157 0.23 -12.58 -6.45
C ILE A 157 0.19 -11.16 -7.04
N LEU A 158 0.24 -11.07 -8.37
CA LEU A 158 0.15 -9.83 -9.14
C LEU A 158 -1.17 -9.10 -8.88
N GLN A 159 -2.32 -9.78 -9.05
CA GLN A 159 -3.64 -9.20 -8.77
C GLN A 159 -3.71 -8.69 -7.32
N SER A 160 -3.13 -9.45 -6.39
CA SER A 160 -3.13 -9.10 -4.98
C SER A 160 -2.27 -7.85 -4.69
N VAL A 161 -1.10 -7.73 -5.33
CA VAL A 161 -0.24 -6.55 -5.23
C VAL A 161 -0.91 -5.33 -5.84
N LEU A 162 -1.45 -5.42 -7.06
CA LEU A 162 -2.10 -4.28 -7.72
C LEU A 162 -3.28 -3.75 -6.93
N ARG A 163 -4.07 -4.65 -6.31
CA ARG A 163 -5.15 -4.24 -5.40
C ARG A 163 -4.64 -3.42 -4.22
N VAL A 164 -3.49 -3.79 -3.65
CA VAL A 164 -2.85 -3.04 -2.57
C VAL A 164 -2.36 -1.69 -3.09
N VAL A 165 -1.71 -1.65 -4.26
CA VAL A 165 -1.27 -0.39 -4.89
C VAL A 165 -2.44 0.56 -5.09
N ILE A 166 -3.54 0.09 -5.68
CA ILE A 166 -4.74 0.88 -5.92
C ILE A 166 -5.32 1.43 -4.62
N TRP A 167 -5.50 0.60 -3.59
CA TRP A 167 -6.02 1.10 -2.33
C TRP A 167 -5.06 2.06 -1.65
N CYS A 168 -3.75 1.81 -1.62
CA CYS A 168 -2.79 2.74 -1.04
C CYS A 168 -2.81 4.12 -1.72
N ILE A 169 -3.12 4.18 -3.02
CA ILE A 169 -3.26 5.42 -3.78
C ILE A 169 -4.62 6.08 -3.53
N ASP A 170 -5.70 5.32 -3.68
CA ASP A 170 -7.07 5.82 -3.74
C ASP A 170 -7.69 6.01 -2.36
N SER A 171 -7.66 4.94 -1.56
CA SER A 171 -8.37 4.77 -0.29
C SER A 171 -7.47 4.06 0.75
N PRO A 172 -6.37 4.68 1.21
CA PRO A 172 -5.41 4.02 2.11
C PRO A 172 -6.06 3.53 3.41
N GLU A 173 -7.09 4.23 3.90
CA GLU A 173 -7.88 3.82 5.05
C GLU A 173 -8.55 2.45 4.88
N LYS A 174 -9.00 2.09 3.68
CA LYS A 174 -9.56 0.76 3.37
C LYS A 174 -8.49 -0.31 3.40
N HIS A 175 -7.31 0.00 2.87
CA HIS A 175 -6.16 -0.92 2.93
C HIS A 175 -5.80 -1.24 4.39
N PHE A 176 -5.62 -0.22 5.23
CA PHE A 176 -5.25 -0.45 6.63
C PHE A 176 -6.38 -1.09 7.45
N ALA A 177 -7.65 -0.81 7.14
CA ALA A 177 -8.77 -1.53 7.73
C ALA A 177 -8.72 -3.03 7.39
N GLU A 178 -8.43 -3.39 6.13
CA GLU A 178 -8.26 -4.78 5.71
C GLU A 178 -7.04 -5.44 6.36
N VAL A 179 -5.90 -4.73 6.46
CA VAL A 179 -4.69 -5.26 7.13
C VAL A 179 -4.99 -5.59 8.59
N ILE A 180 -5.67 -4.70 9.30
CA ILE A 180 -6.08 -4.96 10.69
C ILE A 180 -7.03 -6.14 10.74
N ARG A 181 -8.05 -6.18 9.88
CA ARG A 181 -9.01 -7.29 9.84
C ARG A 181 -8.33 -8.63 9.57
N ALA A 182 -7.41 -8.69 8.62
CA ALA A 182 -6.68 -9.89 8.29
C ALA A 182 -5.73 -10.34 9.41
N SER A 183 -5.27 -9.39 10.25
CA SER A 183 -4.35 -9.70 11.36
C SER A 183 -5.01 -10.27 12.60
N VAL A 184 -6.31 -10.06 12.79
CA VAL A 184 -7.07 -10.47 14.00
C VAL A 184 -8.10 -11.56 13.73
N VAL A 185 -8.02 -12.21 12.56
CA VAL A 185 -9.01 -13.23 12.16
C VAL A 185 -8.38 -14.58 11.99
N GLY A 186 -9.03 -15.56 12.62
CA GLY A 186 -8.58 -16.94 12.66
C GLY A 186 -8.05 -17.28 14.04
N LEU A 187 -7.20 -18.31 14.11
CA LEU A 187 -6.54 -18.68 15.35
C LEU A 187 -5.22 -17.93 15.48
N GLY A 188 -5.14 -17.10 16.52
CA GLY A 188 -3.99 -16.26 16.82
C GLY A 188 -3.95 -14.96 16.02
N THR A 189 -3.02 -14.09 16.39
CA THR A 189 -2.89 -12.73 15.88
C THR A 189 -1.62 -12.58 15.05
N ASP A 190 -1.70 -11.96 13.87
CA ASP A 190 -0.50 -11.42 13.20
C ASP A 190 -0.10 -10.08 13.82
N GLU A 191 0.52 -10.16 15.00
CA GLU A 191 0.97 -9.00 15.78
C GLU A 191 1.87 -8.05 14.97
N ASN A 192 2.63 -8.56 13.98
CA ASN A 192 3.49 -7.70 13.15
C ASN A 192 2.64 -6.80 12.24
N SER A 193 1.65 -7.37 11.56
CA SER A 193 0.74 -6.62 10.69
C SER A 193 -0.16 -5.69 11.49
N LEU A 194 -0.70 -6.17 12.62
CA LEU A 194 -1.56 -5.40 13.52
C LEU A 194 -0.81 -4.18 14.08
N THR A 195 0.35 -4.41 14.70
CA THR A 195 1.17 -3.33 15.28
C THR A 195 1.57 -2.32 14.22
N ARG A 196 2.02 -2.79 13.06
CA ARG A 196 2.44 -1.92 11.95
C ARG A 196 1.28 -1.03 11.52
N ALA A 197 0.11 -1.59 11.23
CA ALA A 197 -1.04 -0.81 10.77
C ALA A 197 -1.50 0.21 11.81
N ILE A 198 -1.53 -0.16 13.10
CA ILE A 198 -1.95 0.77 14.16
C ILE A 198 -0.91 1.88 14.37
N VAL A 199 0.37 1.52 14.53
CA VAL A 199 1.45 2.47 14.84
C VAL A 199 1.70 3.43 13.67
N THR A 200 1.67 2.96 12.42
CA THR A 200 1.98 3.82 11.26
C THR A 200 0.84 4.79 10.95
N ARG A 201 -0.40 4.51 11.39
CA ARG A 201 -1.59 5.31 11.07
C ARG A 201 -2.15 6.12 12.24
N ALA A 202 -1.68 5.87 13.46
CA ALA A 202 -2.18 6.49 14.69
C ALA A 202 -2.30 8.02 14.57
N GLU A 203 -1.28 8.69 14.03
CA GLU A 203 -1.23 10.16 13.91
C GLU A 203 -1.57 10.68 12.49
N ILE A 204 -1.97 9.79 11.56
CA ILE A 204 -2.21 10.16 10.16
C ILE A 204 -3.72 10.20 9.86
N ASP A 205 -4.40 9.06 10.00
CA ASP A 205 -5.79 8.93 9.57
C ASP A 205 -6.56 7.82 10.30
N MET A 206 -6.12 7.44 11.50
CA MET A 206 -6.72 6.33 12.26
C MET A 206 -8.24 6.43 12.40
N MET A 207 -8.80 7.64 12.53
CA MET A 207 -10.26 7.83 12.59
C MET A 207 -10.97 7.40 11.30
N LYS A 208 -10.37 7.62 10.12
CA LYS A 208 -10.91 7.15 8.84
C LYS A 208 -10.78 5.62 8.74
N VAL A 209 -9.64 5.07 9.16
CA VAL A 209 -9.42 3.61 9.22
C VAL A 209 -10.49 2.93 10.08
N ARG A 210 -10.83 3.51 11.25
CA ARG A 210 -11.90 3.01 12.13
C ARG A 210 -13.26 3.03 11.43
N GLY A 211 -13.59 4.11 10.74
CA GLY A 211 -14.83 4.24 9.96
C GLY A 211 -14.94 3.17 8.88
N GLU A 212 -13.90 3.01 8.07
CA GLU A 212 -13.88 1.99 7.00
C GLU A 212 -13.90 0.57 7.56
N TYR A 213 -13.20 0.30 8.66
CA TYR A 213 -13.25 -0.99 9.33
C TYR A 213 -14.68 -1.36 9.73
N PHE A 214 -15.42 -0.42 10.34
CA PHE A 214 -16.81 -0.64 10.69
C PHE A 214 -17.70 -0.84 9.46
N ASN A 215 -17.51 -0.04 8.41
CA ASN A 215 -18.26 -0.14 7.15
C ASN A 215 -18.10 -1.53 6.51
N MET A 216 -16.87 -2.06 6.51
CA MET A 216 -16.51 -3.35 5.90
C MET A 216 -16.92 -4.56 6.76
N ASN A 217 -16.74 -4.48 8.07
CA ASN A 217 -16.81 -5.66 8.96
C ASN A 217 -18.04 -5.70 9.86
N LYS A 218 -18.79 -4.59 9.98
CA LYS A 218 -19.94 -4.43 10.89
C LYS A 218 -19.62 -4.64 12.38
N THR A 219 -18.33 -4.54 12.74
CA THR A 219 -17.81 -4.56 14.12
C THR A 219 -16.83 -3.41 14.27
N SER A 220 -16.71 -2.83 15.47
CA SER A 220 -15.72 -1.78 15.72
C SER A 220 -14.30 -2.35 15.68
N LEU A 221 -13.36 -1.54 15.19
CA LEU A 221 -11.93 -1.87 15.19
C LEU A 221 -11.44 -2.13 16.61
N ASP A 222 -11.84 -1.27 17.55
CA ASP A 222 -11.53 -1.35 18.98
C ASP A 222 -11.91 -2.71 19.59
N ASN A 223 -13.12 -3.20 19.32
CA ASN A 223 -13.57 -4.50 19.85
C ASN A 223 -12.75 -5.63 19.24
N ALA A 224 -12.52 -5.61 17.93
CA ALA A 224 -11.75 -6.63 17.26
C ALA A 224 -10.30 -6.72 17.80
N VAL A 225 -9.67 -5.58 18.09
CA VAL A 225 -8.33 -5.54 18.69
C VAL A 225 -8.36 -5.99 20.15
N MET A 226 -9.36 -5.56 20.92
CA MET A 226 -9.52 -5.94 22.32
C MET A 226 -9.76 -7.45 22.48
N ASP A 227 -10.56 -8.05 21.62
CA ASP A 227 -10.92 -9.46 21.69
C ASP A 227 -9.73 -10.37 21.33
N ASP A 228 -8.86 -9.93 20.42
CA ASP A 228 -7.79 -10.77 19.87
C ASP A 228 -6.41 -10.55 20.55
N THR A 229 -6.21 -9.43 21.26
CA THR A 229 -4.93 -9.14 21.95
C THR A 229 -5.10 -9.23 23.46
N SER A 230 -4.02 -9.25 24.27
CA SER A 230 -4.14 -9.26 25.74
C SER A 230 -2.99 -8.53 26.45
N GLY A 231 -3.10 -8.34 27.77
CA GLY A 231 -2.05 -7.77 28.62
C GLY A 231 -1.61 -6.36 28.22
N ASP A 232 -0.33 -6.07 28.44
CA ASP A 232 0.27 -4.77 28.11
C ASP A 232 0.24 -4.46 26.62
N TYR A 233 0.29 -5.48 25.77
CA TYR A 233 0.20 -5.31 24.33
C TYR A 233 -1.16 -4.75 23.90
N ARG A 234 -2.26 -5.30 24.44
CA ARG A 234 -3.61 -4.75 24.24
C ARG A 234 -3.66 -3.29 24.72
N LYS A 235 -3.20 -3.03 25.95
CA LYS A 235 -3.19 -1.69 26.54
C LYS A 235 -2.45 -0.67 25.68
N PHE A 236 -1.30 -1.06 25.13
CA PHE A 236 -0.53 -0.25 24.19
C PHE A 236 -1.32 0.08 22.92
N LEU A 237 -1.90 -0.92 22.25
CA LEU A 237 -2.67 -0.69 21.02
C LEU A 237 -3.92 0.16 21.27
N MET A 238 -4.66 -0.11 22.34
CA MET A 238 -5.86 0.66 22.69
C MET A 238 -5.55 2.12 23.00
N THR A 239 -4.38 2.40 23.60
CA THR A 239 -3.89 3.76 23.82
C THR A 239 -3.66 4.48 22.49
N LEU A 240 -3.04 3.82 21.50
CA LEU A 240 -2.82 4.39 20.16
C LEU A 240 -4.12 4.60 19.37
N LEU A 241 -5.16 3.81 19.64
CA LEU A 241 -6.49 3.99 19.07
C LEU A 241 -7.29 5.13 19.73
N GLY A 242 -6.75 5.73 20.78
CA GLY A 242 -7.41 6.80 21.55
C GLY A 242 -8.56 6.30 22.42
N ALA A 243 -8.63 5.00 22.72
CA ALA A 243 -9.63 4.47 23.62
C ALA A 243 -9.28 4.85 25.06
N LYS A 244 -10.26 5.43 25.77
CA LYS A 244 -10.15 5.58 27.23
C LYS A 244 -10.34 4.20 27.85
N MET A 245 -9.28 3.68 28.46
CA MET A 245 -9.35 2.49 29.31
C MET A 245 -10.03 2.81 30.63
#